data_AF-A0AA43FMA9-F1
#
_entry.id   AF-A0AA43FMA9-F1
#
_cell.length_a   1.000
_cell.length_b   1.000
_cell.length_c   1.000
_cell.angle_alpha   90.00
_cell.angle_beta   90.00
_cell.angle_gamma   90.00
#
_symmetry.space_group_name_H-M   'P 1'
#
loop_
_entity.id
_entity.type
_entity.pdbx_description
1 polymer ?
#
loop_
_entity_poly.entity_id
_entity_poly.type
_entity_poly.pdbx_seq_one_letter_code
_entity_poly.pdbx_strand_id
1 'polypeptide(L)'
;MSYINLTDLTTRYGAEEMVNLADRDGDSIPDEDVIAVAIGDAEAMIDSHLAGRYTLPLNPVPAVIVRMTCAITRYHLYDDKPTQAVTQEYQAALSALAKIGSGELALIQAAGRGQAPDYLAGSPQFDDIGEY
;
A
#
# COMPACT_ATOMS: atom_id res chain seq x y z
N MET A 1 -1.16 -2.46 18.40
CA MET A 1 -0.08 -1.61 17.86
C MET A 1 -0.39 -1.43 16.41
N SER A 2 -0.28 -0.21 15.90
CA SER A 2 -0.51 0.05 14.50
C SER A 2 0.66 -0.41 13.63
N TYR A 3 0.35 -0.96 12.47
CA TYR A 3 1.28 -1.36 11.43
C TYR A 3 1.97 -0.17 10.78
N ILE A 4 1.31 1.00 10.77
CA ILE A 4 1.84 2.25 10.23
C ILE A 4 1.47 3.44 11.12
N ASN A 5 2.10 4.60 10.85
CA ASN A 5 1.73 5.89 11.41
C ASN A 5 1.72 6.98 10.31
N LEU A 6 1.36 8.22 10.68
CA LEU A 6 1.32 9.36 9.75
C LEU A 6 2.65 9.59 9.04
N THR A 7 3.79 9.42 9.72
CA THR A 7 5.12 9.59 9.11
C THR A 7 5.34 8.62 7.94
N ASP A 8 4.84 7.38 8.03
CA ASP A 8 4.95 6.42 6.94
C ASP A 8 4.14 6.87 5.71
N LEU A 9 2.94 7.39 5.94
CA LEU A 9 2.07 7.91 4.88
C LEU A 9 2.68 9.17 4.24
N THR A 10 3.13 10.13 5.06
CA THR A 10 3.78 11.36 4.60
C THR A 10 5.08 11.08 3.85
N THR A 11 5.89 10.13 4.32
CA THR A 11 7.13 9.73 3.63
C THR A 11 6.84 9.12 2.26
N ARG A 12 5.72 8.39 2.14
CA ARG A 12 5.37 7.64 0.93
C ARG A 12 4.62 8.47 -0.11
N TYR A 13 3.71 9.34 0.33
CA TYR A 13 2.77 10.05 -0.53
C TYR A 13 2.95 11.58 -0.49
N GLY A 14 3.71 12.10 0.48
CA GLY A 14 3.94 13.53 0.67
C GLY A 14 2.99 14.16 1.68
N ALA A 15 3.44 15.25 2.30
CA ALA A 15 2.67 15.97 3.33
C ALA A 15 1.44 16.68 2.75
N GLU A 16 1.59 17.31 1.58
CA GLU A 16 0.48 18.02 0.91
C GLU A 16 -0.69 17.09 0.59
N GLU A 17 -0.40 15.85 0.19
CA GLU A 17 -1.46 14.88 -0.07
C GLU A 17 -2.19 14.50 1.22
N MET A 18 -1.48 14.32 2.33
CA MET A 18 -2.11 13.98 3.61
C MET A 18 -2.99 15.11 4.12
N VAL A 19 -2.58 16.37 3.96
CA VAL A 19 -3.43 17.54 4.24
C VAL A 19 -4.69 17.46 3.37
N ASN A 20 -4.56 17.34 2.05
CA ASN A 20 -5.72 17.32 1.14
C ASN A 20 -6.73 16.20 1.42
N LEU A 21 -6.29 15.09 2.00
CA LEU A 21 -7.15 13.93 2.27
C LEU A 21 -7.72 13.90 3.69
N ALA A 22 -7.03 14.50 4.66
CA ALA A 22 -7.37 14.38 6.08
C ALA A 22 -7.75 15.70 6.75
N ASP A 23 -7.54 16.86 6.12
CA ASP A 23 -7.97 18.16 6.63
C ASP A 23 -9.50 18.31 6.49
N ARG A 24 -10.25 18.14 7.59
CA ARG A 24 -11.72 18.24 7.60
C ARG A 24 -12.23 19.59 8.07
N ASP A 25 -11.43 20.33 8.82
CA ASP A 25 -11.81 21.64 9.35
C ASP A 25 -11.30 22.82 8.50
N GLY A 26 -10.44 22.55 7.51
CA GLY A 26 -9.92 23.48 6.52
C GLY A 26 -8.72 24.30 7.00
N ASP A 27 -8.00 23.87 8.04
CA ASP A 27 -6.89 24.62 8.64
C ASP A 27 -5.52 24.35 7.98
N SER A 28 -5.50 23.54 6.91
CA SER A 28 -4.30 23.07 6.21
C SER A 28 -3.37 22.18 7.04
N ILE A 29 -3.89 21.54 8.08
CA ILE A 29 -3.23 20.53 8.90
C ILE A 29 -4.00 19.21 8.77
N PRO A 30 -3.31 18.06 8.61
CA PRO A 30 -4.01 16.79 8.55
C PRO A 30 -4.61 16.45 9.93
N ASP A 31 -5.90 16.13 9.99
CA ASP A 31 -6.52 15.68 11.23
C ASP A 31 -6.01 14.29 11.63
N GLU A 32 -5.23 14.23 12.70
CA GLU A 32 -4.63 12.97 13.18
C GLU A 32 -5.69 11.92 13.54
N ASP A 33 -6.84 12.35 14.07
CA ASP A 33 -7.94 11.44 14.43
C ASP A 33 -8.55 10.77 13.19
N VAL A 34 -8.69 11.51 12.08
CA VAL A 34 -9.21 10.99 10.81
C VAL A 34 -8.24 9.95 10.23
N ILE A 35 -6.95 10.27 10.27
CA ILE A 35 -5.89 9.35 9.86
C ILE A 35 -5.87 8.10 10.74
N ALA A 36 -5.98 8.26 12.06
CA ALA A 36 -5.97 7.14 13.00
C ALA A 36 -7.15 6.19 12.78
N VAL A 37 -8.35 6.70 12.50
CA VAL A 37 -9.51 5.89 12.14
C VAL A 37 -9.26 5.11 10.85
N ALA A 38 -8.76 5.77 9.80
CA ALA A 38 -8.46 5.12 8.53
C ALA A 38 -7.37 4.04 8.64
N ILE A 39 -6.35 4.26 9.49
CA ILE A 39 -5.33 3.25 9.81
C ILE A 39 -5.98 2.05 10.52
N GLY A 40 -6.83 2.31 11.52
CA GLY A 40 -7.52 1.25 12.25
C GLY A 40 -8.39 0.37 11.35
N ASP A 41 -9.12 0.97 10.41
CA ASP A 41 -9.93 0.25 9.43
C ASP A 41 -9.07 -0.61 8.49
N ALA A 42 -7.96 -0.04 8.00
CA ALA A 42 -7.01 -0.76 7.15
C ALA A 42 -6.38 -1.96 7.88
N GLU A 43 -6.01 -1.79 9.15
CA GLU A 43 -5.43 -2.84 9.99
C GLU A 43 -6.44 -3.95 10.26
N ALA A 44 -7.67 -3.61 10.63
CA ALA A 44 -8.73 -4.59 10.85
C ALA A 44 -8.99 -5.42 9.59
N MET A 45 -8.96 -4.80 8.41
CA MET A 45 -9.09 -5.49 7.14
C MET A 45 -7.94 -6.48 6.90
N ILE A 46 -6.69 -6.03 7.07
CA ILE A 46 -5.51 -6.89 6.92
C ILE A 46 -5.56 -8.06 7.91
N ASP A 47 -5.84 -7.79 9.17
CA ASP A 47 -5.92 -8.79 10.23
C ASP A 47 -6.99 -9.83 9.91
N SER A 48 -8.17 -9.41 9.45
CA SER A 48 -9.20 -10.35 9.03
C SER A 48 -8.75 -11.30 7.92
N HIS A 49 -7.91 -10.83 6.97
CA HIS A 49 -7.38 -11.68 5.90
C HIS A 49 -6.30 -12.66 6.39
N LEU A 50 -5.55 -12.29 7.42
CA LEU A 50 -4.41 -13.06 7.91
C LEU A 50 -4.74 -13.96 9.11
N ALA A 51 -5.83 -13.69 9.83
CA ALA A 51 -6.21 -14.38 11.07
C ALA A 51 -6.34 -15.90 10.92
N GLY A 52 -6.67 -16.40 9.73
CA GLY A 52 -6.77 -17.83 9.47
C GLY A 52 -5.42 -18.56 9.41
N ARG A 53 -4.28 -17.83 9.32
CA ARG A 53 -2.98 -18.43 8.99
C ARG A 53 -1.80 -17.86 9.78
N TYR A 54 -1.89 -16.64 10.29
CA TYR A 54 -0.81 -15.97 11.01
C TYR A 54 -1.26 -15.58 12.43
N THR A 55 -0.31 -15.51 13.36
CA THR A 55 -0.55 -14.97 14.69
C THR A 55 -0.57 -13.45 14.63
N LEU A 56 -1.60 -12.85 15.21
CA LEU A 56 -1.84 -11.41 15.22
C LEU A 56 -1.73 -10.84 16.65
N PRO A 57 -1.32 -9.57 16.80
CA PRO A 57 -0.84 -8.68 15.73
C PRO A 57 0.54 -9.14 15.20
N LEU A 58 0.82 -8.86 13.92
CA LEU A 58 2.10 -9.23 13.31
C LEU A 58 3.26 -8.53 14.02
N ASN A 59 4.28 -9.29 14.44
CA ASN A 59 5.50 -8.74 15.03
C ASN A 59 6.73 -9.60 14.68
N PRO A 60 7.74 -9.06 13.98
CA PRO A 60 7.78 -7.72 13.37
C PRO A 60 6.79 -7.60 12.21
N VAL A 61 6.31 -6.38 11.96
CA VAL A 61 5.44 -6.10 10.81
C VAL A 61 6.27 -6.15 9.52
N PRO A 62 6.00 -7.06 8.57
CA PRO A 62 6.76 -7.13 7.34
C PRO A 62 6.56 -5.87 6.49
N ALA A 63 7.60 -5.43 5.78
CA ALA A 63 7.55 -4.24 4.92
C ALA A 63 6.45 -4.31 3.84
N VAL A 64 6.09 -5.53 3.40
CA VAL A 64 4.98 -5.74 2.47
C VAL A 64 3.62 -5.41 3.11
N ILE A 65 3.42 -5.71 4.39
CA ILE A 65 2.21 -5.37 5.13
C ILE A 65 2.15 -3.87 5.39
N VAL A 66 3.27 -3.24 5.77
CA VAL A 66 3.38 -1.77 5.89
C VAL A 66 2.91 -1.10 4.59
N ARG A 67 3.43 -1.56 3.44
CA ARG A 67 3.05 -1.03 2.12
C ARG A 67 1.56 -1.20 1.81
N MET A 68 0.99 -2.36 2.12
CA MET A 68 -0.45 -2.62 1.90
C MET A 68 -1.31 -1.77 2.81
N THR A 69 -0.94 -1.66 4.09
CA THR A 69 -1.64 -0.83 5.07
C THR A 69 -1.65 0.63 4.61
N CYS A 70 -0.53 1.17 4.11
CA CYS A 70 -0.48 2.52 3.55
C CYS A 70 -1.45 2.71 2.37
N ALA A 71 -1.48 1.76 1.43
CA ALA A 71 -2.34 1.87 0.24
C ALA A 71 -3.83 1.81 0.60
N ILE A 72 -4.20 0.92 1.52
CA ILE A 72 -5.58 0.79 2.01
C ILE A 72 -6.00 2.02 2.81
N THR A 73 -5.15 2.49 3.72
CA THR A 73 -5.39 3.72 4.50
C THR A 73 -5.59 4.92 3.57
N ARG A 74 -4.69 5.11 2.59
CA ARG A 74 -4.81 6.18 1.59
C ARG A 74 -6.14 6.11 0.85
N TYR A 75 -6.57 4.93 0.43
CA TYR A 75 -7.86 4.74 -0.24
C TYR A 75 -9.03 5.12 0.67
N HIS A 76 -9.00 4.73 1.95
CA HIS A 76 -10.06 5.05 2.91
C HIS A 76 -10.17 6.54 3.25
N LEU A 77 -9.09 7.32 3.11
CA LEU A 77 -9.13 8.77 3.32
C LEU A 77 -9.81 9.54 2.17
N TYR A 78 -10.03 8.93 1.01
CA TYR A 78 -10.78 9.57 -0.07
C TYR A 78 -12.29 9.53 0.21
N ASP A 79 -12.92 10.69 0.33
CA ASP A 79 -14.38 10.79 0.49
C ASP A 79 -15.17 10.59 -0.81
N ASP A 80 -14.60 11.08 -1.93
CA ASP A 80 -15.38 11.37 -3.13
C ASP A 80 -15.06 10.37 -4.25
N LYS A 81 -14.00 10.65 -5.01
CA LYS A 81 -13.49 9.76 -6.06
C LYS A 81 -11.98 9.62 -5.94
N PRO A 82 -11.48 8.48 -5.41
CA PRO A 82 -10.07 8.16 -5.51
C PRO A 82 -9.64 8.14 -6.97
N THR A 83 -8.40 8.58 -7.21
CA THR A 83 -7.82 8.52 -8.55
C THR A 83 -7.76 7.08 -9.04
N GLN A 84 -7.64 6.89 -10.36
CA GLN A 84 -7.49 5.56 -10.92
C GLN A 84 -6.26 4.84 -10.36
N ALA A 85 -5.16 5.57 -10.14
CA ALA A 85 -3.94 5.04 -9.55
C ALA A 85 -4.17 4.54 -8.11
N VAL A 86 -4.81 5.35 -7.26
CA VAL A 86 -5.12 4.96 -5.87
C VAL A 86 -6.04 3.74 -5.82
N THR A 87 -7.05 3.71 -6.69
CA THR A 87 -7.95 2.56 -6.80
C THR A 87 -7.21 1.29 -7.24
N GLN A 88 -6.27 1.39 -8.20
CA GLN A 88 -5.46 0.27 -8.64
C GLN A 88 -4.52 -0.23 -7.53
N GLU A 89 -3.88 0.68 -6.78
CA GLU A 89 -3.02 0.32 -5.65
C GLU A 89 -3.82 -0.41 -4.55
N TYR A 90 -5.02 0.07 -4.23
CA TYR A 90 -5.92 -0.57 -3.28
C TYR A 90 -6.31 -1.99 -3.73
N GLN A 91 -6.75 -2.15 -4.97
CA GLN A 91 -7.13 -3.45 -5.52
C GLN A 91 -5.94 -4.42 -5.58
N ALA A 92 -4.74 -3.92 -5.91
CA ALA A 92 -3.52 -4.72 -5.89
C ALA A 92 -3.17 -5.19 -4.46
N ALA A 93 -3.36 -4.32 -3.45
CA ALA A 93 -3.18 -4.69 -2.04
C ALA A 93 -4.17 -5.78 -1.61
N LEU A 94 -5.47 -5.63 -1.92
CA LEU A 94 -6.49 -6.64 -1.62
C LEU A 94 -6.20 -7.99 -2.29
N SER A 95 -5.83 -7.98 -3.56
CA SER A 95 -5.50 -9.20 -4.31
C SER A 95 -4.30 -9.93 -3.70
N ALA A 96 -3.27 -9.17 -3.32
CA ALA A 96 -2.10 -9.74 -2.66
C ALA A 96 -2.43 -10.28 -1.25
N LEU A 97 -3.24 -9.56 -0.45
CA LEU A 97 -3.71 -10.03 0.86
C LEU A 97 -4.51 -11.32 0.74
N ALA A 98 -5.39 -11.43 -0.25
CA ALA A 98 -6.16 -12.64 -0.51
C ALA A 98 -5.24 -13.84 -0.83
N LYS A 99 -4.21 -13.64 -1.65
CA LYS A 99 -3.19 -14.67 -1.94
C LYS A 99 -2.35 -15.04 -0.72
N ILE A 100 -2.05 -14.08 0.15
CA ILE A 100 -1.30 -14.34 1.39
C ILE A 100 -2.16 -15.12 2.40
N GLY A 101 -3.42 -14.70 2.57
CA GLY A 101 -4.39 -15.36 3.45
C GLY A 101 -4.73 -16.79 2.99
N SER A 102 -4.83 -17.03 1.68
CA SER A 102 -5.03 -18.37 1.11
C SER A 102 -3.77 -19.24 1.20
N GLY A 103 -2.58 -18.64 1.37
CA GLY A 103 -1.30 -19.31 1.42
C GLY A 103 -0.64 -19.56 0.06
N GLU A 104 -1.15 -18.96 -1.02
CA GLU A 104 -0.50 -18.94 -2.34
C GLU A 104 0.79 -18.10 -2.31
N LEU A 105 0.79 -17.03 -1.51
CA LEU A 105 1.98 -16.23 -1.21
C LEU A 105 2.32 -16.31 0.28
N ALA A 106 3.60 -16.37 0.60
CA ALA A 106 4.08 -16.35 1.98
C ALA A 106 4.61 -14.95 2.35
N LEU A 107 4.39 -14.54 3.60
CA LEU A 107 5.09 -13.38 4.17
C LEU A 107 6.56 -13.73 4.34
N ILE A 108 7.38 -13.41 3.35
CA ILE A 108 8.84 -13.49 3.47
C ILE A 108 9.27 -12.24 4.22
N GLN A 109 9.83 -12.43 5.42
CA GLN A 109 10.56 -11.35 6.08
C GLN A 109 11.79 -11.04 5.24
N ALA A 110 11.70 -10.00 4.40
CA ALA A 110 12.85 -9.48 3.71
C ALA A 110 13.76 -8.78 4.72
N ALA A 111 14.58 -9.55 5.42
CA ALA A 111 15.85 -9.05 5.91
C ALA A 111 16.72 -8.75 4.67
N GLY A 112 16.51 -7.57 4.08
CA GLY A 112 17.34 -6.97 3.03
C GLY A 112 17.40 -7.74 1.70
N ARG A 113 16.69 -7.23 0.69
CA ARG A 113 17.24 -7.04 -0.67
C ARG A 113 16.27 -6.21 -1.49
N GLY A 114 16.69 -5.02 -1.85
CA GLY A 114 16.06 -4.28 -2.93
C GLY A 114 16.24 -5.04 -4.23
N GLN A 115 15.13 -5.29 -4.91
CA GLN A 115 15.06 -5.53 -6.35
C GLN A 115 13.59 -5.36 -6.75
N ALA A 116 13.32 -4.28 -7.47
CA ALA A 116 12.05 -4.12 -8.17
C ALA A 116 11.97 -5.20 -9.25
N PRO A 117 10.83 -5.88 -9.41
CA PRO A 117 10.69 -6.84 -10.49
C PRO A 117 10.58 -6.07 -11.82
N ASP A 118 11.51 -6.37 -12.71
CA ASP A 118 11.59 -5.84 -14.06
C ASP A 118 10.45 -6.43 -14.90
N TYR A 119 9.33 -5.70 -14.97
CA TYR A 119 8.24 -6.01 -15.87
C TYR A 119 8.10 -4.86 -16.87
N LEU A 120 8.38 -5.18 -18.13
CA LEU A 120 8.15 -4.40 -19.36
C LEU A 120 9.33 -3.58 -19.91
N ALA A 121 10.19 -4.24 -20.68
CA ALA A 121 10.74 -3.67 -21.91
C ALA A 121 10.85 -4.75 -23.00
N GLY A 122 9.71 -5.36 -23.33
CA GLY A 122 9.56 -5.98 -24.63
C GLY A 122 9.36 -4.87 -25.67
N SER A 123 10.44 -4.48 -26.36
CA SER A 123 10.33 -3.77 -27.63
C SER A 123 10.81 -4.70 -28.75
N PRO A 124 9.99 -5.00 -29.76
CA PRO A 124 10.40 -5.78 -30.91
C PRO A 124 11.40 -4.96 -31.73
N GLN A 125 12.58 -5.51 -31.97
CA GLN A 125 13.54 -4.93 -32.92
C GLN A 125 13.04 -5.24 -34.33
N PHE A 126 12.39 -4.27 -34.97
CA PHE A 126 12.16 -4.29 -36.42
C PHE A 126 13.44 -3.86 -37.14
N ASP A 127 13.75 -4.60 -38.21
CA ASP A 127 14.85 -4.46 -39.19
C ASP A 127 15.24 -3.02 -39.57
N ASP A 128 16.55 -2.82 -39.74
CA ASP A 128 17.10 -1.92 -40.74
C ASP A 128 18.38 -2.54 -41.34
N ILE A 129 18.73 -2.10 -42.53
CA ILE A 129 19.11 -2.90 -43.71
C ILE A 129 20.42 -2.37 -44.31
N GLY A 130 21.30 -3.26 -44.78
CA GLY A 130 22.47 -2.91 -45.61
C GLY A 130 23.63 -2.24 -44.83
N GLU A 131 24.89 -2.36 -45.21
CA GLU A 131 25.48 -2.56 -46.54
C GLU A 131 26.92 -3.10 -46.35
N TYR A 132 27.36 -3.93 -47.29
CA TYR A 132 28.74 -4.43 -47.42
C TYR A 132 29.54 -3.53 -48.37
#